data_AF-A0A9E5YUL9-F1
#
_entry.id   AF-A0A9E5YUL9-F1
#
_cell.length_a   1.000
_cell.length_b   1.000
_cell.length_c   1.000
_cell.angle_alpha   90.00
_cell.angle_beta   90.00
_cell.angle_gamma   90.00
#
_symmetry.space_group_name_H-M   'P 1'
#
loop_
_entity.id
_entity.type
_entity.pdbx_description
1 polymer ?
#
loop_
_entity_poly.entity_id
_entity_poly.type
_entity_poly.pdbx_seq_one_letter_code
_entity_poly.pdbx_strand_id
1 'polypeptide(L)'
;MKNLSKCGVCCSIDCKAYKIECDGCNELEGSVSWAKFYGKILCPIYECAEQNGFLSCKECGKVPCEIWISTRNPVFTDEEFQADIDSRLKNFEELS
;
A
#
# COMPACT_ATOMS: atom_id res chain seq x y z
N MET A 1 -1.25 -9.08 -15.65
CA MET A 1 -1.39 -7.65 -15.32
C MET A 1 -0.88 -7.45 -13.90
N LYS A 2 -0.04 -6.45 -13.65
CA LYS A 2 0.41 -6.12 -12.28
C LYS A 2 -0.80 -5.59 -11.51
N ASN A 3 -1.19 -6.24 -10.41
CA ASN A 3 -2.27 -5.75 -9.54
C ASN A 3 -1.68 -4.73 -8.57
N LEU A 4 -1.54 -3.48 -9.02
CA LEU A 4 -0.98 -2.41 -8.21
C LEU A 4 -2.06 -1.75 -7.35
N SER A 5 -1.87 -1.76 -6.03
CA SER A 5 -2.70 -0.99 -5.11
C SER A 5 -2.40 0.51 -5.20
N LYS A 6 -3.28 1.33 -4.64
CA LYS A 6 -3.10 2.80 -4.57
C LYS A 6 -1.75 3.22 -4.00
N CYS A 7 -1.17 2.44 -3.10
CA CYS A 7 0.07 2.77 -2.42
C CYS A 7 1.33 2.22 -3.12
N GLY A 8 1.21 1.64 -4.31
CA GLY A 8 2.34 1.12 -5.07
C GLY A 8 2.76 -0.31 -4.68
N VAL A 9 2.09 -0.96 -3.73
CA VAL A 9 2.27 -2.40 -3.48
C VAL A 9 1.65 -3.17 -4.65
N CYS A 10 2.41 -4.03 -5.30
CA CYS A 10 1.91 -4.96 -6.30
C CYS A 10 1.46 -6.25 -5.60
N CYS A 11 0.16 -6.46 -5.42
CA CYS A 11 -0.35 -7.59 -4.64
C CYS A 11 0.16 -8.94 -5.15
N SER A 12 0.30 -9.11 -6.47
CA SER A 12 0.78 -10.35 -7.08
C SER A 12 2.29 -10.61 -6.93
N ILE A 13 3.08 -9.63 -6.50
CA ILE A 13 4.54 -9.72 -6.43
C ILE A 13 5.04 -9.49 -5.00
N ASP A 14 4.52 -8.45 -4.34
CA ASP A 14 5.04 -7.94 -3.07
C ASP A 14 4.26 -8.46 -1.85
N CYS A 15 3.08 -9.07 -2.05
CA CYS A 15 2.17 -9.41 -0.95
C CYS A 15 1.96 -10.91 -0.79
N LYS A 16 2.42 -11.46 0.34
CA LYS A 16 2.25 -12.88 0.68
C LYS A 16 0.79 -13.28 0.97
N ALA A 17 -0.07 -12.32 1.32
CA ALA A 17 -1.49 -12.58 1.63
C ALA A 17 -2.36 -12.70 0.37
N TYR A 18 -1.89 -12.19 -0.78
CA TYR A 18 -2.66 -12.17 -2.02
C TYR A 18 -2.95 -13.58 -2.51
N LYS A 19 -4.24 -13.86 -2.79
CA LYS A 19 -4.79 -15.17 -3.19
C LYS A 19 -4.59 -16.31 -2.19
N ILE A 20 -4.22 -15.97 -0.95
CA ILE A 20 -4.20 -16.89 0.19
C ILE A 20 -5.25 -16.44 1.21
N GLU A 21 -5.16 -15.18 1.64
CA GLU A 21 -6.03 -14.60 2.68
C GLU A 21 -6.94 -13.49 2.15
N CYS A 22 -6.63 -12.93 0.98
CA CYS A 22 -7.45 -11.89 0.35
C CYS A 22 -7.34 -11.87 -1.18
N ASP A 23 -8.26 -11.15 -1.82
CA ASP A 23 -8.29 -11.00 -3.28
C ASP A 23 -7.49 -9.82 -3.83
N GLY A 24 -6.88 -9.01 -2.95
CA GLY A 24 -6.07 -7.84 -3.32
C GLY A 24 -6.59 -6.53 -2.71
N CYS A 25 -5.71 -5.54 -2.59
CA CYS A 25 -6.04 -4.28 -1.92
C CYS A 25 -7.14 -3.49 -2.65
N ASN A 26 -7.19 -3.57 -3.98
CA ASN A 26 -8.19 -2.85 -4.77
C ASN A 26 -9.55 -3.55 -4.70
N GLU A 27 -9.55 -4.89 -4.77
CA GLU A 27 -10.73 -5.74 -4.66
C GLU A 27 -11.38 -5.66 -3.27
N LEU A 28 -10.56 -5.42 -2.24
CA LEU A 28 -11.02 -5.17 -0.88
C LEU A 28 -11.39 -3.70 -0.61
N GLU A 29 -11.22 -2.79 -1.57
CA GLU A 29 -11.40 -1.35 -1.36
C GLU A 29 -10.65 -0.83 -0.11
N GLY A 30 -9.46 -1.37 0.13
CA GLY A 30 -8.64 -1.02 1.30
C GLY A 30 -9.05 -1.68 2.62
N SER A 31 -10.10 -2.52 2.68
CA SER A 31 -10.52 -3.25 3.89
C SER A 31 -9.60 -4.45 4.19
N VAL A 32 -8.35 -4.13 4.55
CA VAL A 32 -7.28 -5.11 4.79
C VAL A 32 -7.25 -5.59 6.23
N SER A 33 -6.87 -6.85 6.44
CA SER A 33 -6.92 -7.53 7.75
C SER A 33 -6.10 -6.86 8.85
N TRP A 34 -5.01 -6.18 8.48
CA TRP A 34 -4.11 -5.51 9.42
C TRP A 34 -4.59 -4.12 9.86
N ALA A 35 -5.56 -3.50 9.18
CA ALA A 35 -6.07 -2.17 9.54
C ALA A 35 -6.57 -2.10 11.00
N LYS A 36 -7.11 -3.21 11.50
CA LYS A 36 -7.57 -3.36 12.89
C LYS A 36 -6.49 -3.12 13.93
N PHE A 37 -5.21 -3.35 13.61
CA PHE A 37 -4.10 -3.07 14.54
C PHE A 37 -3.93 -1.57 14.80
N TYR A 38 -4.47 -0.73 13.91
CA TYR A 38 -4.54 0.72 14.07
C TYR A 38 -5.93 1.21 14.53
N GLY A 39 -6.79 0.30 14.99
CA GLY A 39 -8.18 0.63 15.35
C GLY A 39 -9.03 1.08 14.15
N LYS A 40 -8.64 0.72 12.93
CA LYS A 40 -9.30 1.10 11.69
C LYS A 40 -9.95 -0.09 10.98
N ILE A 41 -10.92 0.21 10.11
CA ILE A 41 -11.53 -0.76 9.20
C ILE A 41 -10.81 -0.77 7.85
N LEU A 42 -10.35 0.40 7.39
CA LEU A 42 -9.66 0.59 6.13
C LEU A 42 -8.17 0.87 6.33
N CYS A 43 -7.35 0.47 5.36
CA CYS A 43 -5.96 0.86 5.23
C CYS A 43 -5.87 2.40 5.19
N PRO A 44 -5.12 3.04 6.10
CA PRO A 44 -5.00 4.50 6.14
C PRO A 44 -4.52 5.14 4.83
N ILE A 45 -3.61 4.46 4.11
CA ILE A 45 -3.10 4.96 2.82
C ILE A 45 -4.19 4.89 1.75
N TYR A 46 -4.94 3.77 1.70
CA TYR A 46 -5.99 3.56 0.70
C TYR A 46 -7.15 4.53 0.94
N GLU A 47 -7.60 4.65 2.18
CA GLU A 47 -8.63 5.60 2.63
C GLU A 47 -8.25 7.05 2.24
N CYS A 48 -7.00 7.45 2.49
CA CYS A 48 -6.53 8.79 2.13
C CYS A 48 -6.58 9.04 0.61
N ALA A 49 -6.12 8.08 -0.20
CA ALA A 49 -6.15 8.24 -1.65
C ALA A 49 -7.58 8.30 -2.20
N GLU A 50 -8.50 7.46 -1.67
CA GLU A 50 -9.93 7.53 -1.99
C GLU A 50 -10.55 8.89 -1.64
N GLN A 51 -10.31 9.40 -0.43
CA GLN A 51 -10.86 10.69 0.02
C GLN A 51 -10.39 11.88 -0.83
N ASN A 52 -9.21 11.77 -1.45
CA ASN A 52 -8.68 12.80 -2.35
C ASN A 52 -9.00 12.54 -3.83
N GLY A 53 -9.72 11.46 -4.16
CA GLY A 53 -10.06 11.09 -5.53
C GLY A 53 -8.86 10.61 -6.36
N PHE A 54 -7.79 10.13 -5.72
CA PHE A 54 -6.58 9.65 -6.41
C PHE A 54 -6.70 8.17 -6.77
N LEU A 55 -6.33 7.82 -8.01
CA LEU A 55 -6.20 6.42 -8.42
C LEU A 55 -4.94 5.79 -7.81
N SER A 56 -3.90 6.58 -7.61
CA SER A 56 -2.69 6.17 -6.90
C SER A 56 -2.08 7.30 -6.08
N CYS A 57 -1.31 6.96 -5.04
CA CYS A 57 -0.58 7.96 -4.27
C CYS A 57 0.46 8.72 -5.11
N LYS A 58 0.85 8.23 -6.30
CA LYS A 58 1.74 8.97 -7.23
C LYS A 58 1.17 10.36 -7.56
N GLU A 59 -0.15 10.46 -7.72
CA GLU A 59 -0.85 11.72 -8.04
C GLU A 59 -0.73 12.77 -6.92
N CYS A 60 -0.49 12.34 -5.68
CA CYS A 60 -0.34 13.24 -4.55
C CYS A 60 0.96 14.06 -4.60
N GLY A 61 2.01 13.56 -5.28
CA GLY A 61 3.31 14.22 -5.39
C GLY A 61 4.11 14.33 -4.07
N LYS A 62 3.59 13.74 -2.98
CA LYS A 62 4.19 13.76 -1.63
C LYS A 62 4.61 12.38 -1.14
N VAL A 63 4.72 11.39 -2.04
CA VAL A 63 5.11 10.02 -1.68
C VAL A 63 6.63 9.89 -1.50
N PRO A 64 7.12 9.17 -0.48
CA PRO A 64 6.39 8.65 0.68
C PRO A 64 6.06 9.76 1.70
N CYS A 65 4.84 9.76 2.25
CA CYS A 65 4.39 10.75 3.24
C CYS A 65 4.27 10.14 4.65
N GLU A 66 3.92 10.96 5.65
CA GLU A 66 3.77 10.51 7.04
C GLU A 66 2.78 9.36 7.22
N ILE A 67 1.70 9.28 6.42
CA ILE A 67 0.77 8.15 6.47
C ILE A 67 1.48 6.85 6.07
N TRP A 68 2.38 6.87 5.09
CA TRP A 68 3.17 5.70 4.73
C TRP A 68 4.06 5.28 5.91
N ILE A 69 4.78 6.25 6.49
CA ILE A 69 5.73 6.00 7.59
C ILE A 69 5.02 5.46 8.84
N SER A 70 3.86 6.02 9.19
CA SER A 70 3.06 5.59 10.34
C SER A 70 2.39 4.22 10.16
N THR A 71 2.26 3.73 8.92
CA THR A 71 1.73 2.38 8.62
C THR A 71 2.83 1.33 8.39
N ARG A 72 4.06 1.61 8.84
CA ARG A 72 5.17 0.66 8.79
C ARG A 72 4.76 -0.71 9.33
N ASN A 73 5.19 -1.77 8.65
CA ASN A 73 5.03 -3.12 9.18
C ASN A 73 5.91 -3.27 10.44
N PRO A 74 5.34 -3.55 11.63
CA PRO A 74 6.10 -3.59 12.88
C PRO A 74 7.14 -4.69 12.93
N VAL A 75 7.07 -5.70 12.05
CA VAL A 75 8.07 -6.78 11.99
C VAL A 75 9.27 -6.47 11.09
N PHE A 76 9.22 -5.38 10.31
CA PHE A 76 10.32 -5.03 9.41
C PHE A 76 11.46 -4.34 10.16
N THR A 77 12.70 -4.71 9.85
CA THR A 77 13.87 -3.89 10.19
C THR A 77 13.83 -2.55 9.45
N ASP A 78 14.73 -1.63 9.78
CA ASP A 78 14.81 -0.34 9.09
C ASP A 78 15.18 -0.52 7.61
N GLU A 79 16.07 -1.48 7.31
CA GLU A 79 16.47 -1.81 5.94
C GLU A 79 15.32 -2.45 5.16
N GLU A 80 14.59 -3.39 5.77
CA GLU A 80 13.42 -4.01 5.14
C GLU A 80 12.32 -2.98 4.88
N PHE A 81 12.12 -2.04 5.81
CA PHE A 81 11.14 -0.98 5.63
C PHE A 81 11.55 0.01 4.53
N GLN A 82 12.83 0.39 4.45
CA GLN A 82 13.33 1.22 3.36
C GLN A 82 13.19 0.50 2.01
N ALA A 83 13.50 -0.80 1.95
CA ALA A 83 13.34 -1.61 0.75
C ALA A 83 11.87 -1.72 0.30
N ASP A 84 10.91 -1.82 1.24
CA ASP A 84 9.47 -1.77 0.93
C ASP A 84 9.08 -0.44 0.28
N ILE A 85 9.51 0.68 0.86
CA ILE A 85 9.27 2.02 0.30
C ILE A 85 9.84 2.11 -1.11
N ASP A 86 11.10 1.73 -1.29
CA ASP A 86 11.80 1.82 -2.58
C ASP A 86 11.12 0.93 -3.63
N SER A 87 10.70 -0.28 -3.28
CA SER A 87 9.94 -1.18 -4.17
C SER A 87 8.64 -0.52 -4.64
N ARG A 88 7.88 0.06 -3.72
CA ARG A 88 6.59 0.71 -4.03
C ARG A 88 6.75 1.94 -4.92
N LEU A 89 7.79 2.75 -4.66
CA LEU A 89 8.12 3.89 -5.52
C LEU A 89 8.55 3.43 -6.91
N LYS A 90 9.39 2.39 -7.00
CA LYS A 90 9.79 1.81 -8.28
C LYS A 90 8.59 1.29 -9.07
N ASN A 91 7.63 0.64 -8.40
CA ASN A 91 6.42 0.15 -9.03
C ASN A 91 5.59 1.28 -9.66
N PHE A 92 5.63 2.50 -9.13
CA PHE A 92 4.99 3.66 -9.74
C PHE A 92 5.65 4.12 -11.05
N GLU A 93 6.95 3.88 -11.22
CA GLU A 93 7.67 4.22 -12.45
C GLU A 93 7.57 3.14 -13.53
N GLU A 94 7.45 1.87 -13.15
CA GLU A 94 7.31 0.76 -14.11
C GLU A 94 5.90 0.65 -14.75
N LEU A 95 5.01 1.60 -14.49
CA LEU A 95 3.65 1.69 -15.05
C LEU A 95 3.44 2.92 -15.95
N SER A 96 4.48 3.72 -16.21
CA SER A 96 4.45 4.83 -17.18
C SER A 96 4.64 4.36 -18.62
#